data_AF-A0A6I0FN27-F1
#
_entry.id   AF-A0A6I0FN27-F1
#
_cell.length_a   1.000
_cell.length_b   1.000
_cell.length_c   1.000
_cell.angle_alpha   90.00
_cell.angle_beta   90.00
_cell.angle_gamma   90.00
#
_symmetry.space_group_name_H-M   'P 1'
#
loop_
_entity.id
_entity.type
_entity.pdbx_description
1 polymer ?
#
loop_
_entity_poly.entity_id
_entity_poly.type
_entity_poly.pdbx_seq_one_letter_code
_entity_poly.pdbx_strand_id
1 'polypeptide(L)'
;MMKQAFFSVVFGFLVVCSMAVVTMLYIAFSADEQAFFRTGLFGAVYVHVRDNAQGNLELSLGIHNGGILLILIALASLVTFFGILAVKAGLGRRSTRDDSMQ
;
A
#
# COMPACT_ATOMS: atom_id res chain seq x y z
N MET A 1 3.96 -18.50 15.36
CA MET A 1 2.98 -17.40 15.17
C MET A 1 3.60 -16.13 14.58
N MET A 2 4.67 -15.56 15.13
CA MET A 2 5.30 -14.32 14.61
C MET A 2 5.85 -14.46 13.17
N LYS A 3 6.41 -15.63 12.82
CA LYS A 3 6.87 -15.94 11.46
C LYS A 3 5.74 -15.97 10.42
N GLN A 4 4.58 -16.54 10.75
CA GLN A 4 3.43 -16.61 9.84
C GLN A 4 2.80 -15.23 9.59
N ALA A 5 2.69 -14.40 10.64
CA ALA A 5 2.22 -13.02 10.48
C ALA A 5 3.17 -12.20 9.60
N PHE A 6 4.49 -12.35 9.79
CA PHE A 6 5.49 -11.71 8.93
C PHE A 6 5.37 -12.15 7.48
N PHE A 7 5.28 -13.46 7.21
CA PHE A 7 5.08 -13.97 5.85
C PHE A 7 3.79 -13.47 5.20
N SER A 8 2.69 -13.39 5.94
CA SER A 8 1.41 -12.89 5.42
C SER A 8 1.48 -11.41 5.07
N VAL A 9 2.14 -10.59 5.89
CA VAL A 9 2.34 -9.15 5.60
C VAL A 9 3.25 -8.95 4.40
N VAL A 10 4.38 -9.67 4.33
CA VAL A 10 5.30 -9.60 3.19
C VAL A 10 4.60 -10.06 1.91
N PHE A 11 3.84 -11.16 1.97
CA PHE A 11 3.09 -11.65 0.82
C PHE A 11 2.02 -10.65 0.37
N GLY A 12 1.25 -10.06 1.29
CA GLY A 12 0.29 -9.00 0.99
C GLY A 12 0.95 -7.77 0.35
N PHE A 13 2.10 -7.35 0.86
CA PHE A 13 2.89 -6.26 0.28
C PHE A 13 3.33 -6.59 -1.15
N LEU A 14 3.85 -7.79 -1.40
CA LEU A 14 4.27 -8.22 -2.74
C LEU A 14 3.09 -8.26 -3.72
N VAL A 15 1.92 -8.72 -3.29
CA VAL A 15 0.70 -8.72 -4.12
C VAL A 15 0.29 -7.28 -4.48
N VAL A 16 0.28 -6.38 -3.51
CA VAL A 16 -0.07 -4.97 -3.76
C VAL A 16 0.95 -4.31 -4.70
N CYS A 17 2.25 -4.54 -4.49
CA CYS A 17 3.31 -4.02 -5.37
C CYS A 17 3.18 -4.54 -6.80
N SER A 18 2.97 -5.85 -6.97
CA SER A 18 2.80 -6.45 -8.31
C SER A 18 1.55 -5.91 -9.02
N MET A 19 0.43 -5.75 -8.31
CA MET A 19 -0.79 -5.14 -8.87
C MET A 19 -0.59 -3.68 -9.27
N ALA A 20 0.17 -2.92 -8.47
CA ALA A 20 0.51 -1.53 -8.79
C ALA A 20 1.36 -1.44 -10.07
N VAL A 21 2.36 -2.32 -10.24
CA VAL A 21 3.20 -2.37 -11.44
C VAL A 21 2.38 -2.73 -12.68
N VAL A 22 1.50 -3.73 -12.60
CA VAL A 22 0.62 -4.12 -13.72
C VAL A 22 -0.30 -2.96 -14.11
N THR A 23 -0.84 -2.24 -13.12
CA THR A 23 -1.71 -1.09 -13.35
C THR A 23 -0.94 0.07 -14.01
N MET A 24 0.28 0.34 -13.57
CA MET A 24 1.15 1.35 -14.20
C MET A 24 1.48 0.99 -15.65
N LEU A 25 1.83 -0.27 -15.92
CA LEU A 25 2.10 -0.75 -17.29
C LEU A 25 0.85 -0.61 -18.17
N TYR A 26 -0.31 -1.00 -17.66
CA TYR A 26 -1.57 -0.85 -18.38
C TYR A 26 -1.84 0.62 -18.75
N ILE A 27 -1.68 1.54 -17.81
CA ILE A 27 -1.86 2.99 -18.08
C ILE A 27 -0.84 3.50 -19.10
N ALA A 28 0.43 3.12 -18.96
CA ALA A 28 1.50 3.58 -19.84
C ALA A 28 1.36 3.10 -21.29
N PHE A 29 0.82 1.89 -21.50
CA PHE A 29 0.67 1.30 -22.83
C PHE A 29 -0.76 1.41 -23.42
N SER A 30 -1.76 1.79 -22.63
CA SER A 30 -3.15 1.93 -23.08
C SER A 30 -3.59 3.39 -23.28
N ALA A 31 -2.80 4.37 -22.87
CA ALA A 31 -3.11 5.78 -23.10
C ALA A 31 -2.58 6.20 -24.48
N ASP A 32 -3.45 6.17 -25.49
CA ASP A 32 -3.12 6.59 -26.87
C ASP A 32 -2.90 8.11 -27.01
N GLU A 33 -3.28 8.94 -26.03
CA GLU A 33 -3.12 10.37 -26.12
C GLU A 33 -2.84 11.06 -24.78
N GLN A 34 -1.81 11.92 -24.82
CA GLN A 34 -1.56 13.09 -23.98
C GLN A 34 -1.07 12.86 -22.54
N ALA A 35 -0.14 13.74 -22.15
CA ALA A 35 0.43 13.81 -20.83
C ALA A 35 -0.65 13.70 -19.74
N PHE A 36 -0.47 12.72 -18.85
CA PHE A 36 -1.47 12.34 -17.86
C PHE A 36 -0.99 12.72 -16.47
N PHE A 37 -1.77 13.55 -15.77
CA PHE A 37 -1.57 13.86 -14.36
C PHE A 37 -2.67 13.22 -13.53
N ARG A 38 -2.32 12.29 -12.63
CA ARG A 38 -3.23 11.75 -11.62
C ARG A 38 -2.65 11.88 -10.24
N THR A 39 -3.56 12.10 -9.30
CA THR A 39 -3.26 12.08 -7.88
C THR A 39 -3.79 10.79 -7.24
N GLY A 40 -2.97 10.14 -6.42
CA GLY A 40 -3.33 8.99 -5.61
C GLY A 40 -3.27 9.29 -4.11
N LEU A 41 -3.59 8.31 -3.27
CA LEU A 41 -3.54 8.42 -1.80
C LEU A 41 -4.27 9.69 -1.29
N PHE A 42 -5.52 9.89 -1.71
CA PHE A 42 -6.33 11.08 -1.36
C PHE A 42 -5.67 12.42 -1.72
N GLY A 43 -4.90 12.47 -2.81
CA GLY A 43 -4.21 13.69 -3.23
C GLY A 43 -2.82 13.88 -2.63
N ALA A 44 -2.31 12.92 -1.86
CA ALA A 44 -1.00 13.04 -1.23
C ALA A 44 0.17 12.81 -2.20
N VAL A 45 -0.01 11.93 -3.18
CA VAL A 45 1.01 11.59 -4.19
C VAL A 45 0.48 11.85 -5.57
N TYR A 46 1.38 12.12 -6.52
CA TYR A 46 1.03 12.25 -7.92
C TYR A 46 1.86 11.31 -8.79
N VAL A 47 1.25 10.94 -9.91
CA VAL A 47 1.86 10.27 -11.06
C VAL A 47 1.66 11.22 -12.22
N HIS A 48 2.75 11.60 -12.87
CA HIS A 48 2.73 12.39 -14.08
C HIS A 48 3.46 11.64 -15.18
N VAL A 49 2.80 11.43 -16.30
CA VAL A 49 3.38 10.80 -17.49
C VAL A 49 3.41 11.86 -18.58
N ARG A 50 4.57 12.13 -19.16
CA ARG A 50 4.69 13.06 -20.29
C ARG A 50 5.66 12.51 -21.32
N ASP A 51 5.50 12.91 -22.57
CA ASP A 51 6.53 12.69 -23.57
C ASP A 51 7.64 13.74 -23.40
N ASN A 52 8.88 13.28 -23.38
CA ASN A 52 10.07 14.12 -23.43
C ASN A 52 10.30 14.60 -24.88
N ALA A 53 11.02 15.72 -25.06
CA ALA A 53 11.46 16.26 -26.35
C ALA A 53 12.23 15.25 -27.24
N GLN A 54 12.70 14.14 -26.68
CA GLN A 54 13.36 13.03 -27.36
C GLN A 54 12.39 11.93 -27.85
N GLY A 55 11.08 12.08 -27.64
CA GLY A 55 10.07 11.08 -27.99
C GLY A 55 9.99 9.89 -27.02
N ASN A 56 10.61 10.00 -25.85
CA ASN A 56 10.56 8.98 -24.80
C ASN A 56 9.46 9.28 -23.78
N LEU A 57 8.78 8.25 -23.28
CA LEU A 57 7.82 8.36 -22.19
C LEU A 57 8.55 8.61 -20.86
N GLU A 58 8.31 9.75 -20.23
CA GLU A 58 8.85 10.12 -18.92
C GLU A 58 7.78 9.93 -17.83
N LEU A 59 8.06 9.02 -16.89
CA LEU A 59 7.23 8.79 -15.70
C LEU A 59 7.82 9.55 -14.51
N SER A 60 7.07 10.48 -13.95
CA SER A 60 7.40 11.22 -12.74
C SER A 60 6.45 10.82 -11.60
N LEU A 61 7.04 10.48 -10.45
CA LEU A 61 6.33 10.14 -9.22
C LEU A 61 6.78 11.10 -8.12
N GLY A 62 5.85 11.63 -7.36
CA GLY A 62 6.21 12.58 -6.31
C GLY A 62 5.14 12.78 -5.25
N ILE A 63 5.50 13.58 -4.26
CA ILE A 63 4.60 14.00 -3.18
C ILE A 63 3.91 15.27 -3.64
N HIS A 64 2.58 15.21 -3.76
CA HIS A 64 1.76 16.37 -4.07
C HIS A 64 1.41 17.14 -2.79
N ASN A 65 1.08 16.43 -1.71
CA ASN A 65 0.75 17.03 -0.42
C ASN A 65 1.34 16.22 0.74
N GLY A 66 2.44 16.72 1.30
CA GLY A 66 3.15 16.07 2.41
C GLY A 66 2.34 16.01 3.70
N GLY A 67 1.45 16.99 3.96
CA GLY A 67 0.59 17.00 5.14
C GLY A 67 -0.40 15.84 5.12
N ILE A 68 -1.10 15.65 3.99
CA ILE A 68 -2.02 14.51 3.81
C ILE A 68 -1.25 13.19 3.88
N LEU A 69 -0.04 13.13 3.28
CA LEU A 69 0.79 11.93 3.33
C LEU A 69 1.13 11.51 4.77
N LEU A 70 1.54 12.46 5.62
CA LEU A 70 1.85 12.21 7.03
C LEU A 70 0.62 11.71 7.81
N ILE A 71 -0.55 12.31 7.56
CA ILE A 71 -1.81 11.87 8.19
C ILE A 71 -2.12 10.41 7.82
N LEU A 72 -1.97 10.06 6.54
CA LEU A 72 -2.21 8.70 6.05
C LEU A 72 -1.21 7.69 6.64
N ILE A 73 0.06 8.07 6.76
CA ILE A 73 1.09 7.23 7.42
C ILE A 73 0.74 7.04 8.90
N ALA A 74 0.37 8.10 9.61
CA ALA A 74 -0.02 8.01 11.02
C ALA A 74 -1.23 7.09 11.22
N LEU A 75 -2.27 7.23 10.38
CA LEU A 75 -3.45 6.36 10.37
C LEU A 75 -3.10 4.90 10.09
N ALA A 76 -2.30 4.64 9.06
CA ALA A 76 -1.85 3.28 8.74
C ALA A 76 -1.05 2.66 9.90
N SER A 77 -0.21 3.46 10.56
CA SER A 77 0.56 3.03 11.74
C SER A 77 -0.35 2.66 12.91
N LEU A 78 -1.36 3.50 13.20
CA LEU A 78 -2.37 3.26 14.24
C LEU A 78 -3.17 1.99 13.96
N VAL A 79 -3.69 1.83 12.73
CA VAL A 79 -4.45 0.64 12.32
C VAL A 79 -3.58 -0.61 12.45
N THR A 80 -2.31 -0.54 12.03
CA THR A 80 -1.38 -1.66 12.14
C THR A 80 -1.12 -2.01 13.62
N PHE A 81 -0.87 -1.00 14.46
CA PHE A 81 -0.64 -1.18 15.89
C PHE A 81 -1.85 -1.83 16.58
N PHE A 82 -3.05 -1.28 16.39
CA PHE A 82 -4.27 -1.83 16.98
C PHE A 82 -4.66 -3.18 16.38
N GLY A 83 -4.41 -3.41 15.09
CA GLY A 83 -4.59 -4.71 14.45
C GLY A 83 -3.73 -5.78 15.10
N ILE A 84 -2.45 -5.49 15.37
CA ILE A 84 -1.55 -6.40 16.07
C ILE A 84 -2.04 -6.66 17.50
N LEU A 85 -2.51 -5.64 18.22
CA LEU A 85 -3.06 -5.80 19.57
C LEU A 85 -4.32 -6.66 19.58
N ALA A 86 -5.25 -6.42 18.64
CA ALA A 86 -6.48 -7.18 18.51
C ALA A 86 -6.19 -8.67 18.20
N VAL A 87 -5.23 -8.93 17.31
CA VAL A 87 -4.77 -10.29 17.00
C VAL A 87 -4.19 -10.95 18.26
N LYS A 88 -3.30 -10.27 19.00
CA LYS A 88 -2.74 -10.79 20.26
C LYS A 88 -3.81 -11.07 21.31
N ALA A 89 -4.75 -10.15 21.52
CA ALA A 89 -5.83 -10.31 22.49
C ALA A 89 -6.78 -11.47 22.11
N GLY A 90 -7.09 -11.62 20.82
CA GLY A 90 -7.90 -12.72 20.30
C GLY A 90 -7.22 -14.09 20.44
N LEU A 91 -5.89 -14.13 20.27
CA LEU A 91 -5.08 -15.35 20.44
C LEU A 91 -4.91 -15.73 21.92
N GLY A 92 -4.76 -14.75 22.82
CA GLY A 92 -4.66 -14.97 24.26
C GLY A 92 -5.91 -15.61 24.87
N ARG A 93 -7.11 -15.21 24.40
CA ARG A 93 -8.39 -15.79 24.83
C ARG A 93 -8.60 -17.25 24.37
N ARG A 94 -7.94 -17.69 23.30
CA ARG A 94 -8.04 -19.07 22.82
C ARG A 94 -7.24 -20.04 23.68
N SER A 95 -6.07 -19.63 24.18
CA SER A 95 -5.19 -20.48 24.98
C SER A 95 -5.79 -20.84 26.35
N THR A 96 -6.48 -19.90 27.00
CA THR A 96 -7.01 -20.12 28.36
C THR A 96 -8.27 -20.99 28.40
N ARG A 97 -8.93 -21.20 27.25
CA ARG A 97 -10.19 -21.96 27.19
C ARG A 97 -9.96 -23.48 27.10
N ASP A 98 -8.80 -23.91 26.59
CA ASP A 98 -8.43 -25.34 26.55
C ASP A 98 -7.96 -25.84 27.92
N ASP A 99 -7.23 -25.02 28.69
CA ASP A 99 -6.72 -25.42 30.01
C ASP A 99 -7.80 -25.57 31.09
N SER A 100 -8.99 -24.98 30.89
CA SER A 100 -10.11 -25.07 31.83
C SER A 100 -11.05 -26.26 31.58
N MET A 101 -10.75 -27.10 30.57
CA MET A 101 -11.55 -28.30 30.25
C MET A 101 -10.79 -29.62 30.44
N GLN A 102 -9.60 -29.58 31.06
CA GLN A 102 -8.92 -30.75 31.64
C GLN A 102 -9.09 -30.76 33.15
#